data_AF-A0A1I6SW35-F1
#
_entry.id   AF-A0A1I6SW35-F1
#
_cell.length_a   1.000
_cell.length_b   1.000
_cell.length_c   1.000
_cell.angle_alpha   90.00
_cell.angle_beta   90.00
_cell.angle_gamma   90.00
#
_symmetry.space_group_name_H-M   'P 1'
#
loop_
_entity.id
_entity.type
_entity.pdbx_description
1 polymer ?
#
loop_
_entity_poly.entity_id
_entity_poly.type
_entity_poly.pdbx_seq_one_letter_code
_entity_poly.pdbx_strand_id
1 'polypeptide(L)'
;MSFPNIPNITPTISVTTPQTIPLLLSSIALEELALAHIINAEAEKLQFVLGTLPPGRTTLSPPVVTISNLLTVNSSVQRTLRDVIKKEMLLEFKFENVLDLLATITPPPTATITLNADPTTVCALGTGAPNNSVLTGQVLVNGSPPPAGTPVTFTVNDIFGTIAPNPALTDASGNFTATFSSTGDFGILIVTATALGVDSNSVTINIMNCIG
;
A
#
# COMPACT_ATOMS: atom_id res chain seq x y z
N MET A 1 -13.41 32.83 51.12
CA MET A 1 -12.50 33.03 49.96
C MET A 1 -13.15 32.39 48.74
N SER A 2 -13.52 33.17 47.72
CA SER A 2 -14.09 32.67 46.46
C SER A 2 -12.99 32.09 45.58
N PHE A 3 -13.16 30.85 45.13
CA PHE A 3 -12.27 30.22 44.16
C PHE A 3 -12.28 31.00 42.82
N PRO A 4 -11.14 31.15 42.12
CA PRO A 4 -11.14 31.73 40.78
C PRO A 4 -11.97 30.86 39.82
N ASN A 5 -12.88 31.49 39.07
CA ASN A 5 -13.67 30.82 38.05
C ASN A 5 -12.84 30.76 36.77
N ILE A 6 -12.23 29.60 36.47
CA ILE A 6 -11.48 29.41 35.23
C ILE A 6 -12.50 29.26 34.08
N PRO A 7 -12.43 30.09 33.02
CA PRO A 7 -13.33 29.97 31.89
C PRO A 7 -13.17 28.60 31.21
N ASN A 8 -14.30 27.96 30.90
CA ASN A 8 -14.33 26.70 30.16
C ASN A 8 -13.88 26.95 28.73
N ILE A 9 -12.70 26.42 28.37
CA ILE A 9 -12.20 26.38 27.01
C ILE A 9 -12.47 25.00 26.42
N THR A 10 -13.33 24.92 25.41
CA THR A 10 -13.52 23.70 24.62
C THR A 10 -12.63 23.80 23.38
N PRO A 11 -11.42 23.21 23.37
CA PRO A 11 -10.56 23.29 22.21
C PRO A 11 -11.20 22.52 21.05
N THR A 12 -11.47 23.20 19.93
CA THR A 12 -11.89 22.58 18.68
C THR A 12 -10.66 22.00 17.98
N ILE A 13 -10.26 20.78 18.37
CA ILE A 13 -9.18 20.06 17.69
C ILE A 13 -9.80 19.16 16.62
N SER A 14 -9.76 19.60 15.36
CA SER A 14 -10.18 18.80 14.21
C SER A 14 -8.96 18.21 13.51
N VAL A 15 -8.50 17.03 13.95
CA VAL A 15 -7.46 16.25 13.26
C VAL A 15 -8.09 14.96 12.78
N THR A 16 -7.99 14.69 11.49
CA THR A 16 -8.49 13.43 10.90
C THR A 16 -7.43 12.33 11.03
N THR A 17 -7.85 11.05 11.00
CA THR A 17 -6.92 9.91 11.06
C THR A 17 -5.81 9.97 9.99
N PRO A 18 -6.09 10.33 8.71
CA PRO A 18 -5.05 10.50 7.70
C PRO A 18 -4.04 11.62 8.01
N GLN A 19 -4.50 12.71 8.66
CA GLN A 19 -3.63 13.81 9.07
C GLN A 19 -2.80 13.47 10.33
N THR A 20 -3.27 12.53 11.15
CA THR A 20 -2.60 12.11 12.38
C THR A 20 -1.34 11.29 12.09
N ILE A 21 -1.33 10.51 11.01
CA ILE A 21 -0.20 9.63 10.68
C ILE A 21 1.10 10.40 10.43
N PRO A 22 1.14 11.44 9.56
CA PRO A 22 2.33 12.27 9.41
C PRO A 22 2.78 12.93 10.72
N LEU A 23 1.84 13.29 11.59
CA LEU A 23 2.16 13.88 12.90
C LEU A 23 2.81 12.86 13.84
N LEU A 24 2.31 11.62 13.86
CA LEU A 24 2.91 10.53 14.65
C LEU A 24 4.31 10.17 14.15
N LEU A 25 4.49 10.05 12.82
CA LEU A 25 5.81 9.83 12.21
C LEU A 25 6.78 10.98 12.54
N SER A 26 6.31 12.22 12.46
CA SER A 26 7.11 13.39 12.86
C SER A 26 7.49 13.34 14.33
N SER A 27 6.60 12.87 15.21
CA SER A 27 6.90 12.72 16.64
C SER A 27 7.99 11.66 16.89
N ILE A 28 7.99 10.55 16.13
CA ILE A 28 9.05 9.54 16.19
C ILE A 28 10.37 10.16 15.73
N ALA A 29 10.37 10.86 14.58
CA ALA A 29 11.57 11.51 14.05
C ALA A 29 12.17 12.55 15.02
N LEU A 30 11.34 13.28 15.77
CA LEU A 30 11.82 14.22 16.79
C LEU A 30 12.42 13.51 18.01
N GLU A 31 11.86 12.37 18.41
CA GLU A 31 12.42 11.54 19.48
C GLU A 31 13.77 10.93 19.06
N GLU A 32 13.88 10.41 17.84
CA GLU A 32 15.14 9.92 17.24
C GLU A 32 16.23 11.01 17.21
N LEU A 33 15.88 12.23 16.79
CA LEU A 33 16.79 13.36 16.77
C LEU A 33 17.29 13.69 18.19
N ALA A 34 16.41 13.65 19.19
CA ALA A 34 16.80 13.87 20.59
C ALA A 34 17.75 12.78 21.10
N LEU A 35 17.52 11.51 20.75
CA LEU A 35 18.40 10.40 21.11
C LEU A 35 19.78 10.52 20.46
N ALA A 36 19.84 10.95 19.19
CA ALA A 36 21.11 11.23 18.51
C ALA A 36 21.96 12.30 19.25
N HIS A 37 21.32 13.35 19.77
CA HIS A 37 22.00 14.35 20.59
C HIS A 37 22.54 13.78 21.91
N ILE A 38 21.81 12.87 22.56
CA ILE A 38 22.30 12.19 23.77
C ILE A 38 23.55 11.37 23.45
N ILE A 39 23.52 10.58 22.37
CA ILE A 39 24.67 9.78 21.95
C ILE A 39 25.88 10.68 21.65
N ASN A 40 25.67 11.79 20.93
CA ASN A 40 26.74 12.75 20.65
C ASN A 40 27.30 13.40 21.94
N ALA A 41 26.43 13.77 22.88
CA ALA A 41 26.85 14.35 24.16
C ALA A 41 27.69 13.36 25.00
N GLU A 42 27.34 12.08 25.00
CA GLU A 42 28.15 11.05 25.66
C GLU A 42 29.50 10.83 24.96
N ALA A 43 29.56 10.94 23.63
CA ALA A 43 30.80 10.88 22.87
C ALA A 43 31.72 12.08 23.19
N GLU A 44 31.18 13.31 23.22
CA GLU A 44 31.93 14.51 23.59
C GLU A 44 32.43 14.44 25.04
N LYS A 45 31.63 13.87 25.96
CA LYS A 45 32.03 13.62 27.35
C LYS A 45 33.26 12.71 27.44
N LEU A 46 33.31 11.64 26.64
CA LEU A 46 34.48 10.76 26.58
C LEU A 46 35.71 11.49 26.02
N GLN A 47 35.54 12.23 24.93
CA GLN A 47 36.64 13.01 24.33
C GLN A 47 37.18 14.07 25.28
N PHE A 48 36.32 14.71 26.08
CA PHE A 48 36.71 15.67 27.11
C PHE A 48 37.62 15.02 28.15
N VAL A 49 37.20 13.89 28.72
CA VAL A 49 37.95 13.21 29.78
C VAL A 49 39.27 12.64 29.28
N LEU A 50 39.33 12.20 28.01
CA LEU A 50 40.55 11.70 27.37
C LEU A 50 41.48 12.83 26.89
N GLY A 51 41.04 14.09 26.94
CA GLY A 51 41.80 15.23 26.42
C GLY A 51 41.97 15.22 24.91
N THR A 52 41.12 14.51 24.17
CA THR A 52 41.17 14.41 22.70
C THR A 52 40.35 15.49 21.99
N LEU A 53 39.71 16.39 22.76
CA LEU A 53 38.98 17.52 22.17
C LEU A 53 39.97 18.49 21.50
N PRO A 54 39.62 19.04 20.32
CA PRO A 54 40.47 20.00 19.62
C PRO A 54 40.85 21.20 20.50
N PRO A 55 42.09 21.73 20.37
CA PRO A 55 42.49 22.95 21.07
C PRO A 55 41.52 24.10 20.75
N GLY A 56 41.03 24.78 21.79
CA GLY A 56 40.07 25.89 21.65
C GLY A 56 38.62 25.56 22.01
N ARG A 57 38.28 24.28 22.26
CA ARG A 57 36.95 23.92 22.81
C ARG A 57 36.90 23.90 24.34
N THR A 58 38.03 23.88 25.02
CA THR A 58 38.12 23.89 26.49
C THR A 58 39.36 24.64 26.97
N THR A 59 39.18 25.59 27.90
CA THR A 59 40.28 26.32 28.58
C THR A 59 40.77 25.62 29.85
N LEU A 60 40.15 24.48 30.19
CA LEU A 60 40.44 23.68 31.37
C LEU A 60 41.39 22.55 30.97
N SER A 61 42.57 22.49 31.57
CA SER A 61 43.38 21.28 31.54
C SER A 61 42.62 20.19 32.31
N PRO A 62 42.47 18.96 31.78
CA PRO A 62 41.79 17.89 32.52
C PRO A 62 42.47 17.74 33.89
N PRO A 63 41.71 17.74 35.02
CA PRO A 63 42.29 17.37 36.32
C PRO A 63 42.91 15.98 36.20
N VAL A 64 43.91 15.65 37.03
CA VAL A 64 44.58 14.33 37.00
C VAL A 64 43.53 13.22 36.97
N VAL A 65 43.35 12.58 35.81
CA VAL A 65 42.33 11.55 35.60
C VAL A 65 42.93 10.21 36.00
N THR A 66 42.35 9.57 37.00
CA THR A 66 42.72 8.21 37.40
C THR A 66 41.96 7.18 36.57
N ILE A 67 42.49 5.96 36.49
CA ILE A 67 41.83 4.83 35.81
C ILE A 67 40.44 4.55 36.42
N SER A 68 40.28 4.72 37.74
CA SER A 68 38.99 4.55 38.42
C SER A 68 37.94 5.55 37.95
N ASN A 69 38.34 6.80 37.67
CA ASN A 69 37.44 7.81 37.11
C ASN A 69 37.02 7.42 35.69
N LEU A 70 37.94 6.92 34.85
CA LEU A 70 37.63 6.45 33.49
C LEU A 70 36.64 5.28 33.49
N LEU A 71 36.86 4.29 34.37
CA LEU A 71 35.95 3.15 34.52
C LEU A 71 34.55 3.59 34.96
N THR A 72 34.47 4.59 35.84
CA THR A 72 33.21 5.16 36.30
C THR A 72 32.46 5.86 35.16
N VAL A 73 33.16 6.69 34.37
CA VAL A 73 32.58 7.37 33.20
C VAL A 73 32.12 6.34 32.16
N ASN A 74 32.95 5.35 31.83
CA ASN A 74 32.59 4.30 30.88
C ASN A 74 31.34 3.52 31.34
N SER A 75 31.27 3.17 32.64
CA SER A 75 30.09 2.50 33.21
C SER A 75 28.84 3.40 33.19
N SER A 76 29.00 4.72 33.26
CA SER A 76 27.90 5.67 33.09
C SER A 76 27.43 5.73 31.63
N VAL A 77 28.34 5.86 30.67
CA VAL A 77 28.04 5.88 29.24
C VAL A 77 27.33 4.59 28.82
N GLN A 78 27.82 3.43 29.27
CA GLN A 78 27.18 2.14 29.00
C GLN A 78 25.75 2.07 29.54
N ARG A 79 25.46 2.68 30.70
CA ARG A 79 24.09 2.76 31.23
C ARG A 79 23.22 3.64 30.35
N THR A 80 23.70 4.83 29.98
CA THR A 80 22.98 5.74 29.06
C THR A 80 22.66 5.05 27.73
N LEU A 81 23.64 4.38 27.11
CA LEU A 81 23.44 3.67 25.84
C LEU A 81 22.44 2.51 25.96
N ARG A 82 22.45 1.78 27.09
CA ARG A 82 21.42 0.75 27.33
C ARG A 82 20.03 1.35 27.43
N ASP A 83 19.88 2.53 28.03
CA ASP A 83 18.59 3.20 28.13
C ASP A 83 18.13 3.78 26.78
N VAL A 84 19.06 4.28 25.96
CA VAL A 84 18.80 4.66 24.56
C VAL A 84 18.26 3.46 23.78
N ILE A 85 18.92 2.30 23.83
CA ILE A 85 18.47 1.08 23.13
C ILE A 85 17.06 0.67 23.58
N LYS A 86 16.73 0.80 24.87
CA LYS A 86 15.35 0.53 25.34
C LYS A 86 14.36 1.50 24.72
N LYS A 87 14.73 2.77 24.55
CA LYS A 87 13.86 3.77 23.93
C LYS A 87 13.70 3.51 22.42
N GLU A 88 14.75 3.10 21.73
CA GLU A 88 14.71 2.66 20.32
C GLU A 88 13.70 1.52 20.13
N MET A 89 13.74 0.49 20.98
CA MET A 89 12.75 -0.60 20.92
C MET A 89 11.30 -0.10 21.12
N LEU A 90 11.09 0.87 22.01
CA LEU A 90 9.76 1.47 22.19
C LEU A 90 9.33 2.33 21.00
N LEU A 91 10.28 3.00 20.32
CA LEU A 91 10.04 3.77 19.11
C LEU A 91 9.70 2.87 17.93
N GLU A 92 10.36 1.71 17.83
CA GLU A 92 10.05 0.67 16.85
C GLU A 92 8.60 0.20 17.01
N PHE A 93 8.16 -0.18 18.21
CA PHE A 93 6.76 -0.53 18.45
C PHE A 93 5.78 0.60 18.09
N LYS A 94 6.14 1.86 18.38
CA LYS A 94 5.31 3.01 18.00
C LYS A 94 5.21 3.15 16.48
N PHE A 95 6.31 2.92 15.76
CA PHE A 95 6.35 2.96 14.30
C PHE A 95 5.50 1.85 13.69
N GLU A 96 5.64 0.61 14.17
CA GLU A 96 4.81 -0.53 13.72
C GLU A 96 3.32 -0.25 13.90
N ASN A 97 2.90 0.26 15.07
CA ASN A 97 1.51 0.64 15.31
C ASN A 97 1.00 1.73 14.34
N VAL A 98 1.87 2.66 13.91
CA VAL A 98 1.53 3.67 12.91
C VAL A 98 1.39 3.05 11.52
N LEU A 99 2.21 2.05 11.18
CA LEU A 99 2.07 1.30 9.92
C LEU A 99 0.77 0.49 9.88
N ASP A 100 0.38 -0.12 10.99
CA ASP A 100 -0.91 -0.83 11.08
C ASP A 100 -2.09 0.13 10.87
N LEU A 101 -2.01 1.34 11.44
CA LEU A 101 -3.02 2.38 11.21
C LEU A 101 -3.08 2.79 9.73
N LEU A 102 -1.95 2.88 9.03
CA LEU A 102 -1.90 3.12 7.59
C LEU A 102 -2.66 2.04 6.80
N ALA A 103 -2.51 0.77 7.17
CA ALA A 103 -3.21 -0.33 6.50
C ALA A 103 -4.74 -0.25 6.66
N THR A 104 -5.23 0.30 7.78
CA THR A 104 -6.68 0.46 8.01
C THR A 104 -7.33 1.61 7.24
N ILE A 105 -6.56 2.62 6.80
CA ILE A 105 -7.11 3.79 6.08
C ILE A 105 -7.12 3.60 4.56
N THR A 106 -6.35 2.66 4.03
CA THR A 106 -6.48 2.28 2.62
C THR A 106 -7.66 1.33 2.47
N PRO A 107 -8.72 1.67 1.71
CA PRO A 107 -9.74 0.69 1.38
C PRO A 107 -9.06 -0.52 0.72
N PRO A 108 -9.59 -1.74 0.91
CA PRO A 108 -9.12 -2.91 0.17
C PRO A 108 -9.06 -2.57 -1.32
N PRO A 109 -8.02 -3.03 -2.04
CA PRO A 109 -7.91 -2.74 -3.46
C PRO A 109 -9.20 -3.18 -4.15
N THR A 110 -9.97 -2.21 -4.63
CA THR A 110 -11.20 -2.52 -5.36
C THR A 110 -10.77 -2.71 -6.80
N ALA A 111 -10.69 -3.97 -7.21
CA ALA A 111 -10.57 -4.29 -8.62
C ALA A 111 -11.93 -4.09 -9.28
N THR A 112 -11.98 -3.37 -10.39
CA THR A 112 -13.16 -3.24 -11.24
C THR A 112 -12.84 -3.80 -12.62
N ILE A 113 -13.80 -4.54 -13.18
CA ILE A 113 -13.70 -5.12 -14.52
C ILE A 113 -14.91 -4.69 -15.33
N THR A 114 -14.66 -4.05 -16.46
CA THR A 114 -15.69 -3.80 -17.48
C THR A 114 -15.58 -4.87 -18.55
N LEU A 115 -16.71 -5.42 -18.97
CA LEU A 115 -16.82 -6.36 -20.07
C LEU A 115 -17.84 -5.86 -21.08
N ASN A 116 -17.50 -5.92 -22.35
CA ASN A 116 -18.36 -5.59 -23.48
C ASN A 116 -18.25 -6.68 -24.56
N ALA A 117 -19.33 -6.89 -25.30
CA ALA A 117 -19.36 -7.82 -26.43
C ALA A 117 -19.91 -7.09 -27.66
N ASP A 118 -19.24 -7.24 -28.81
CA ASP A 118 -19.66 -6.66 -30.08
C ASP A 118 -19.35 -7.61 -31.25
N PRO A 119 -20.35 -8.04 -32.04
CA PRO A 119 -21.79 -7.80 -31.86
C PRO A 119 -22.40 -8.63 -30.72
N THR A 120 -23.49 -8.16 -30.13
CA THR A 120 -24.29 -8.92 -29.14
C THR A 120 -25.23 -9.94 -29.77
N THR A 121 -25.28 -10.00 -31.10
CA THR A 121 -26.03 -11.02 -31.85
C THR A 121 -25.11 -11.66 -32.87
N VAL A 122 -25.02 -12.98 -32.83
CA VAL A 122 -24.16 -13.78 -33.73
C VAL A 122 -24.97 -14.89 -34.38
N CYS A 123 -24.51 -15.32 -35.55
CA CYS A 123 -25.16 -16.36 -36.31
C CYS A 123 -24.43 -17.70 -36.15
N ALA A 124 -25.14 -18.72 -35.66
CA ALA A 124 -24.58 -20.07 -35.54
C ALA A 124 -24.48 -20.76 -36.92
N LEU A 125 -25.42 -20.48 -37.82
CA LEU A 125 -25.47 -21.01 -39.19
C LEU A 125 -25.97 -19.92 -40.16
N GLY A 126 -25.37 -19.84 -41.36
CA GLY A 126 -25.75 -18.89 -42.42
C GLY A 126 -24.54 -18.30 -43.16
N THR A 127 -24.72 -17.83 -44.40
CA THR A 127 -23.67 -17.17 -45.19
C THR A 127 -23.81 -15.65 -45.10
N GLY A 128 -22.83 -14.95 -44.51
CA GLY A 128 -22.71 -13.48 -44.59
C GLY A 128 -22.94 -12.69 -43.29
N ALA A 129 -23.28 -13.34 -42.18
CA ALA A 129 -23.41 -12.70 -40.87
C ALA A 129 -22.30 -13.16 -39.91
N PRO A 130 -21.85 -12.31 -38.95
CA PRO A 130 -20.76 -12.65 -38.05
C PRO A 130 -21.14 -13.83 -37.15
N ASN A 131 -20.34 -14.88 -37.18
CA ASN A 131 -20.44 -16.06 -36.30
C ASN A 131 -19.63 -15.91 -35.01
N ASN A 132 -19.03 -14.74 -34.82
CA ASN A 132 -18.16 -14.41 -33.71
C ASN A 132 -18.55 -13.08 -33.06
N SER A 133 -18.25 -12.96 -31.76
CA SER A 133 -18.40 -11.75 -30.97
C SER A 133 -17.07 -11.41 -30.32
N VAL A 134 -16.62 -10.18 -30.47
CA VAL A 134 -15.39 -9.71 -29.83
C VAL A 134 -15.72 -9.27 -28.42
N LEU A 135 -15.07 -9.90 -27.45
CA LEU A 135 -15.14 -9.57 -26.04
C LEU A 135 -14.00 -8.60 -25.72
N THR A 136 -14.34 -7.39 -25.28
CA THR A 136 -13.37 -6.37 -24.87
C THR A 136 -13.68 -5.86 -23.48
N GLY A 137 -12.68 -5.31 -22.81
CA GLY A 137 -12.88 -4.79 -21.47
C GLY A 137 -11.61 -4.23 -20.86
N GLN A 138 -11.74 -3.69 -19.65
CA GLN A 138 -10.62 -3.12 -18.90
C GLN A 138 -10.67 -3.58 -17.44
N VAL A 139 -9.50 -3.94 -16.91
CA VAL A 139 -9.27 -4.20 -15.49
C VAL A 139 -8.60 -2.97 -14.88
N LEU A 140 -9.15 -2.45 -13.78
CA LEU A 140 -8.55 -1.38 -12.99
C LEU A 140 -8.47 -1.81 -11.53
N VAL A 141 -7.37 -1.49 -10.87
CA VAL A 141 -7.19 -1.65 -9.41
C VAL A 141 -7.07 -0.25 -8.83
N ASN A 142 -8.04 0.13 -7.99
CA ASN A 142 -8.11 1.50 -7.44
C ASN A 142 -8.09 2.60 -8.52
N GLY A 143 -8.67 2.33 -9.69
CA GLY A 143 -8.71 3.26 -10.82
C GLY A 143 -7.45 3.31 -11.69
N SER A 144 -6.43 2.49 -11.40
CA SER A 144 -5.20 2.39 -12.21
C SER A 144 -5.08 1.02 -12.87
N PRO A 145 -4.51 0.92 -14.09
CA PRO A 145 -4.23 -0.37 -14.72
C PRO A 145 -3.34 -1.27 -13.85
N PRO A 146 -3.59 -2.59 -13.79
CA PRO A 146 -2.68 -3.56 -13.21
C PRO A 146 -1.45 -3.76 -14.10
N PRO A 147 -0.41 -4.49 -13.63
CA PRO A 147 0.72 -4.88 -14.48
C PRO A 147 0.25 -5.57 -15.77
N ALA A 148 0.91 -5.24 -16.88
CA ALA A 148 0.67 -5.89 -18.16
C ALA A 148 0.88 -7.42 -18.03
N GLY A 149 0.03 -8.20 -18.69
CA GLY A 149 0.05 -9.66 -18.59
C GLY A 149 -0.82 -10.23 -17.45
N THR A 150 -1.68 -9.44 -16.83
CA THR A 150 -2.63 -9.96 -15.84
C THR A 150 -3.67 -10.86 -16.55
N PRO A 151 -3.90 -12.10 -16.08
CA PRO A 151 -4.83 -13.02 -16.74
C PRO A 151 -6.29 -12.68 -16.42
N VAL A 152 -7.14 -12.72 -17.44
CA VAL A 152 -8.59 -12.55 -17.39
C VAL A 152 -9.24 -13.83 -17.90
N THR A 153 -9.98 -14.51 -17.01
CA THR A 153 -10.65 -15.78 -17.33
C THR A 153 -12.11 -15.52 -17.68
N PHE A 154 -12.62 -16.17 -18.72
CA PHE A 154 -14.03 -16.05 -19.10
C PHE A 154 -14.79 -17.32 -18.68
N THR A 155 -15.96 -17.11 -18.09
CA THR A 155 -16.93 -18.15 -17.77
C THR A 155 -18.23 -17.89 -18.51
N VAL A 156 -18.94 -18.97 -18.82
CA VAL A 156 -20.19 -18.95 -19.57
C VAL A 156 -21.25 -19.78 -18.84
N ASN A 157 -22.52 -19.40 -19.01
CA ASN A 157 -23.66 -20.14 -18.42
C ASN A 157 -24.00 -21.44 -19.16
N ASP A 158 -23.63 -21.56 -20.42
CA ASP A 158 -23.88 -22.74 -21.27
C ASP A 158 -22.83 -22.85 -22.38
N ILE A 159 -22.73 -24.01 -23.02
CA ILE A 159 -21.70 -24.32 -24.02
C ILE A 159 -22.29 -24.17 -25.43
N PHE A 160 -22.31 -22.94 -25.95
CA PHE A 160 -22.72 -22.64 -27.33
C PHE A 160 -21.54 -22.33 -28.28
N GLY A 161 -20.31 -22.42 -27.77
CA GLY A 161 -19.11 -22.09 -28.52
C GLY A 161 -17.86 -22.02 -27.66
N THR A 162 -16.80 -21.43 -28.21
CA THR A 162 -15.49 -21.30 -27.56
C THR A 162 -15.07 -19.84 -27.44
N ILE A 163 -14.40 -19.48 -26.34
CA ILE A 163 -13.76 -18.17 -26.16
C ILE A 163 -12.25 -18.34 -26.27
N ALA A 164 -11.60 -17.56 -27.14
CA ALA A 164 -10.14 -17.57 -27.28
C ALA A 164 -9.59 -16.13 -27.47
N PRO A 165 -8.48 -15.77 -26.80
CA PRO A 165 -7.80 -16.53 -25.74
C PRO A 165 -8.60 -16.59 -24.42
N ASN A 166 -8.50 -17.71 -23.70
CA ASN A 166 -9.02 -17.87 -22.33
C ASN A 166 -7.97 -18.66 -21.51
N PRO A 167 -7.17 -18.01 -20.64
CA PRO A 167 -7.27 -16.61 -20.22
C PRO A 167 -6.77 -15.63 -21.30
N ALA A 168 -7.39 -14.46 -21.39
CA ALA A 168 -6.84 -13.30 -22.10
C ALA A 168 -5.87 -12.54 -21.18
N LEU A 169 -4.87 -11.86 -21.76
CA LEU A 169 -3.89 -11.09 -21.01
C LEU A 169 -4.15 -9.59 -21.18
N THR A 170 -4.01 -8.82 -20.10
CA THR A 170 -4.14 -7.36 -20.16
C THR A 170 -2.92 -6.69 -20.80
N ASP A 171 -3.13 -5.58 -21.51
CA ASP A 171 -2.07 -4.67 -21.93
C ASP A 171 -1.60 -3.74 -20.78
N ALA A 172 -0.69 -2.81 -21.07
CA ALA A 172 -0.19 -1.83 -20.09
C ALA A 172 -1.25 -0.81 -19.64
N SER A 173 -2.37 -0.70 -20.35
CA SER A 173 -3.53 0.11 -19.98
C SER A 173 -4.63 -0.71 -19.30
N GLY A 174 -4.39 -1.99 -19.03
CA GLY A 174 -5.34 -2.89 -18.37
C GLY A 174 -6.43 -3.43 -19.29
N ASN A 175 -6.34 -3.18 -20.61
CA ASN A 175 -7.34 -3.64 -21.56
C ASN A 175 -7.09 -5.10 -21.95
N PHE A 176 -8.15 -5.85 -22.17
CA PHE A 176 -8.08 -7.23 -22.67
C PHE A 176 -9.02 -7.42 -23.86
N THR A 177 -8.70 -8.41 -24.69
CA THR A 177 -9.52 -8.80 -25.84
C THR A 177 -9.58 -10.32 -25.94
N ALA A 178 -10.78 -10.85 -26.17
CA ALA A 178 -11.02 -12.23 -26.55
C ALA A 178 -12.09 -12.31 -27.64
N THR A 179 -12.27 -13.48 -28.24
CA THR A 179 -13.30 -13.70 -29.25
C THR A 179 -14.10 -14.94 -28.88
N PHE A 180 -15.42 -14.75 -28.76
CA PHE A 180 -16.38 -15.85 -28.75
C PHE A 180 -16.67 -16.29 -30.18
N SER A 181 -16.66 -17.60 -30.42
CA SER A 181 -17.02 -18.22 -31.70
C SER A 181 -18.08 -19.29 -31.47
N SER A 182 -19.24 -19.16 -32.12
CA SER A 182 -20.33 -20.14 -31.99
C SER A 182 -19.99 -21.46 -32.70
N THR A 183 -20.45 -22.58 -32.14
CA THR A 183 -20.25 -23.94 -32.69
C THR A 183 -21.48 -24.54 -33.37
N GLY A 184 -22.57 -23.77 -33.52
CA GLY A 184 -23.75 -24.18 -34.30
C GLY A 184 -25.05 -24.35 -33.49
N ASP A 185 -24.98 -24.31 -32.16
CA ASP A 185 -26.15 -24.32 -31.27
C ASP A 185 -26.73 -22.91 -31.11
N PHE A 186 -28.02 -22.82 -30.77
CA PHE A 186 -28.78 -21.57 -30.65
C PHE A 186 -29.22 -21.30 -29.22
N GLY A 187 -29.21 -20.04 -28.81
CA GLY A 187 -29.62 -19.67 -27.47
C GLY A 187 -29.04 -18.34 -26.99
N ILE A 188 -29.21 -18.09 -25.70
CA ILE A 188 -28.72 -16.89 -25.02
C ILE A 188 -27.50 -17.28 -24.18
N LEU A 189 -26.34 -16.79 -24.59
CA LEU A 189 -25.08 -16.95 -23.87
C LEU A 189 -24.87 -15.75 -22.94
N ILE A 190 -24.56 -16.01 -21.67
CA ILE A 190 -24.15 -15.02 -20.69
C ILE A 190 -22.67 -15.26 -20.39
N VAL A 191 -21.86 -14.24 -20.62
CA VAL A 191 -20.41 -14.27 -20.41
C VAL A 191 -20.06 -13.39 -19.21
N THR A 192 -19.25 -13.91 -18.31
CA THR A 192 -18.65 -13.16 -17.19
C THR A 192 -17.14 -13.31 -17.23
N ALA A 193 -16.41 -12.21 -17.02
CA ALA A 193 -14.96 -12.21 -16.93
C ALA A 193 -14.52 -12.10 -15.46
N THR A 194 -13.50 -12.87 -15.07
CA THR A 194 -12.95 -12.89 -13.71
C THR A 194 -11.46 -12.59 -13.77
N ALA A 195 -11.01 -11.62 -12.98
CA ALA A 195 -9.61 -11.27 -12.81
C ALA A 195 -9.35 -10.79 -11.38
N LEU A 196 -8.18 -11.14 -10.82
CA LEU A 196 -7.80 -10.72 -9.46
C LEU A 196 -8.83 -11.07 -8.37
N GLY A 197 -9.64 -12.12 -8.57
CA GLY A 197 -10.67 -12.57 -7.64
C GLY A 197 -11.98 -11.75 -7.65
N VAL A 198 -12.16 -10.87 -8.65
CA VAL A 198 -13.40 -10.09 -8.85
C VAL A 198 -14.02 -10.47 -10.20
N ASP A 199 -15.36 -10.49 -10.24
CA ASP A 199 -16.15 -10.71 -11.45
C ASP A 199 -16.56 -9.38 -12.11
N SER A 200 -16.62 -9.38 -13.44
CA SER A 200 -17.10 -8.27 -14.25
C SER A 200 -18.63 -8.16 -14.22
N ASN A 201 -19.17 -7.11 -14.85
CA ASN A 201 -20.54 -7.17 -15.35
C ASN A 201 -20.69 -8.35 -16.34
N SER A 202 -21.87 -8.97 -16.36
CA SER A 202 -22.18 -9.98 -17.37
C SER A 202 -22.58 -9.33 -18.69
N VAL A 203 -22.23 -9.96 -19.80
CA VAL A 203 -22.68 -9.56 -21.15
C VAL A 203 -23.44 -10.70 -21.79
N THR A 204 -24.49 -10.35 -22.53
CA THR A 204 -25.37 -11.29 -23.21
C THR A 204 -25.08 -11.31 -24.70
N ILE A 205 -24.86 -12.50 -25.26
CA ILE A 205 -24.74 -12.75 -26.70
C ILE A 205 -25.90 -13.64 -27.14
N ASN A 206 -26.71 -13.15 -28.07
CA ASN A 206 -27.82 -13.88 -28.67
C ASN A 206 -27.33 -14.65 -29.91
N ILE A 207 -27.48 -15.97 -29.89
CA ILE A 207 -27.01 -16.86 -30.94
C ILE A 207 -28.21 -17.38 -31.72
N MET A 208 -28.32 -16.97 -32.98
CA MET A 208 -29.50 -17.23 -33.81
C MET A 208 -29.17 -18.04 -35.06
N ASN A 209 -30.20 -18.67 -35.62
CA ASN A 209 -30.12 -19.26 -36.95
C ASN A 209 -30.34 -18.16 -38.00
N CYS A 210 -29.41 -18.04 -38.94
CA CYS A 210 -29.42 -17.02 -39.98
C CYS A 210 -29.48 -17.64 -41.38
N ILE A 211 -29.87 -18.92 -41.48
CA ILE A 211 -30.24 -19.53 -42.76
C ILE A 211 -31.63 -19.01 -43.14
N GLY A 212 -31.68 -18.25 -44.24
CA GLY A 212 -32.89 -17.86 -44.97
C GLY A 212 -32.79 -18.32 -46.41
#